data_AF-A0A7Y2NWX7-F1
#
_entry.id   AF-A0A7Y2NWX7-F1
#
_cell.length_a   1.000
_cell.length_b   1.000
_cell.length_c   1.000
_cell.angle_alpha   90.00
_cell.angle_beta   90.00
_cell.angle_gamma   90.00
#
_symmetry.space_group_name_H-M   'P 1'
#
loop_
_entity.id
_entity.type
_entity.pdbx_description
1 polymer ?
#
loop_
_entity_poly.entity_id
_entity_poly.type
_entity_poly.pdbx_seq_one_letter_code
_entity_poly.pdbx_strand_id
1 'polypeptide(L)'
;LGMYIWVDQITGQKPHDLDLINGLNHYIGMQEIVPDAVPELRFMPVISGALLAFGVVAALVGRRSLLFAWVGVFVVVALLGLVDIWLWGYNYGHNLDPTAAIKVPGMSYQPPVIGSKRLLNFRAASWPSVGGWSLVVSVLIGLWLSVREFRRAKTAAHAT
;
A
#
# COMPACT_ATOMS: atom_id res chain seq x y z
N LEU A 1 9.18 9.65 15.94
CA LEU A 1 8.13 10.27 15.13
C LEU A 1 7.79 9.31 14.02
N GLY A 2 6.54 8.89 13.93
CA GLY A 2 6.07 8.00 12.88
C GLY A 2 4.55 8.03 12.75
N MET A 3 4.03 7.44 11.68
CA MET A 3 2.60 7.31 11.44
C MET A 3 2.29 5.92 10.87
N TYR A 4 1.08 5.45 11.14
CA TYR A 4 0.51 4.27 10.51
C TYR A 4 -0.56 4.70 9.52
N ILE A 5 -0.49 4.11 8.33
CA ILE A 5 -1.54 4.19 7.32
C ILE A 5 -2.31 2.87 7.42
N TRP A 6 -3.52 2.94 7.93
CA TRP A 6 -4.43 1.82 8.07
C TRP A 6 -5.31 1.73 6.82
N VAL A 7 -6.17 0.71 6.77
CA VAL A 7 -7.10 0.53 5.65
C VAL A 7 -8.18 1.62 5.60
N ASP A 8 -8.50 2.22 6.75
CA ASP A 8 -9.62 3.14 6.96
C ASP A 8 -9.24 4.45 7.66
N GLN A 9 -8.01 4.58 8.15
CA GLN A 9 -7.56 5.75 8.91
C GLN A 9 -6.05 5.96 8.79
N ILE A 10 -5.59 7.14 9.20
CA ILE A 10 -4.17 7.45 9.36
C ILE A 10 -3.97 7.94 10.80
N THR A 11 -3.00 7.38 11.52
CA THR A 11 -2.72 7.76 12.91
C THR A 11 -1.24 7.97 13.15
N GLY A 12 -0.90 8.79 14.14
CA GLY A 12 0.46 8.81 14.69
C GLY A 12 0.85 7.46 15.30
N GLN A 13 2.14 7.15 15.30
CA GLN A 13 2.68 5.98 16.02
C GLN A 13 2.61 6.19 17.54
N LYS A 14 2.71 7.44 17.98
CA LYS A 14 2.52 7.89 19.36
C LYS A 14 1.50 9.05 19.39
N PRO A 15 0.94 9.40 20.56
CA PRO A 15 0.09 10.57 20.70
C PRO A 15 0.79 11.82 20.13
N HIS A 16 0.06 12.61 19.34
CA HIS A 16 0.56 13.83 18.66
C HIS A 16 1.64 13.65 17.60
N ASP A 17 2.06 12.43 17.27
CA ASP A 17 3.07 12.24 16.22
C ASP A 17 2.57 12.74 14.85
N LEU A 18 1.27 12.58 14.53
CA LEU A 18 0.70 13.09 13.28
C LEU A 18 0.73 14.63 13.23
N ASP A 19 0.35 15.28 14.32
CA ASP A 19 0.38 16.74 14.45
C ASP A 19 1.82 17.28 14.29
N LEU A 20 2.79 16.60 14.91
CA LEU A 20 4.21 16.93 14.79
C LEU A 20 4.72 16.73 13.35
N ILE A 21 4.30 15.67 12.66
CA ILE A 21 4.63 15.46 11.24
C ILE A 21 4.05 16.59 10.38
N ASN A 22 2.78 16.96 10.60
CA ASN A 22 2.14 18.06 9.89
C ASN A 22 2.83 19.41 10.17
N GLY A 23 3.25 19.65 11.41
CA GLY A 23 4.07 20.79 11.77
C GLY A 23 5.41 20.83 11.03
N LEU A 24 6.09 19.68 10.89
CA LEU A 24 7.31 19.58 10.09
C LEU A 24 7.04 19.83 8.60
N ASN A 25 5.97 19.25 8.06
CA ASN A 25 5.55 19.43 6.67
C ASN A 25 5.35 20.90 6.34
N HIS A 26 4.71 21.66 7.23
CA HIS A 26 4.51 23.10 7.06
C HIS A 26 5.83 23.87 6.86
N TYR A 27 6.89 23.54 7.62
CA TYR A 27 8.18 24.23 7.49
C TYR A 27 8.89 23.96 6.16
N ILE A 28 8.70 22.78 5.57
CA ILE A 28 9.30 22.36 4.29
C ILE A 28 8.36 22.54 3.09
N GLY A 29 7.16 23.09 3.32
CA GLY A 29 6.16 23.37 2.29
C GLY A 29 5.38 22.15 1.80
N MET A 30 5.47 21.01 2.48
CA MET A 30 4.64 19.85 2.17
C MET A 30 3.19 20.08 2.60
N GLN A 31 2.24 19.47 1.87
CA GLN A 31 0.83 19.50 2.25
C GLN A 31 0.59 18.83 3.61
N GLU A 32 -0.45 19.30 4.29
CA GLU A 32 -0.90 18.68 5.53
C GLU A 32 -1.51 17.30 5.25
N ILE A 33 -1.23 16.32 6.11
CA ILE A 33 -1.85 15.01 6.07
C ILE A 33 -3.13 15.09 6.87
N VAL A 34 -4.27 15.21 6.17
CA VAL A 34 -5.60 15.22 6.75
C VAL A 34 -6.29 13.89 6.41
N PRO A 35 -6.44 12.96 7.38
CA PRO A 35 -6.97 11.62 7.11
C PRO A 35 -8.33 11.65 6.40
N ASP A 36 -9.25 12.53 6.84
CA ASP A 36 -10.61 12.63 6.28
C ASP A 36 -10.64 13.12 4.83
N ALA A 37 -9.57 13.75 4.36
CA ALA A 37 -9.45 14.24 2.98
C ALA A 37 -8.92 13.16 2.03
N VAL A 38 -8.48 12.00 2.53
CA VAL A 38 -7.94 10.89 1.72
C VAL A 38 -9.11 9.98 1.29
N PRO A 39 -9.61 10.08 0.04
CA PRO A 39 -10.77 9.30 -0.39
C PRO A 39 -10.50 7.80 -0.33
N GLU A 40 -9.25 7.36 -0.49
CA GLU A 40 -8.82 5.95 -0.44
C GLU A 40 -9.23 5.26 0.84
N LEU A 41 -9.14 5.95 1.97
CA LEU A 41 -9.51 5.40 3.28
C LEU A 41 -11.00 5.03 3.36
N ARG A 42 -11.84 5.63 2.50
CA ARG A 42 -13.28 5.34 2.48
C ARG A 42 -13.62 4.08 1.70
N PHE A 43 -12.87 3.76 0.65
CA PHE A 43 -13.17 2.62 -0.22
C PHE A 43 -12.24 1.42 -0.03
N MET A 44 -11.04 1.60 0.50
CA MET A 44 -10.12 0.50 0.81
C MET A 44 -10.71 -0.59 1.73
N PRO A 45 -11.54 -0.28 2.75
CA PRO A 45 -12.19 -1.32 3.56
C PRO A 45 -13.15 -2.17 2.73
N VAL A 46 -13.89 -1.56 1.81
CA VAL A 46 -14.83 -2.24 0.92
C VAL A 46 -14.08 -3.13 -0.07
N ILE A 47 -13.00 -2.61 -0.68
CA ILE A 47 -12.14 -3.38 -1.59
C ILE A 47 -11.54 -4.58 -0.86
N SER A 48 -11.00 -4.37 0.34
CA SER A 48 -10.39 -5.43 1.16
C SER A 48 -11.41 -6.50 1.53
N GLY A 49 -12.62 -6.09 1.95
CA GLY A 49 -13.72 -6.98 2.27
C GLY A 49 -14.22 -7.78 1.04
N ALA A 50 -14.33 -7.14 -0.12
CA ALA A 50 -14.72 -7.80 -1.37
C ALA A 50 -13.67 -8.83 -1.81
N LEU A 51 -12.38 -8.50 -1.68
CA LEU A 51 -11.28 -9.40 -2.01
C LEU A 51 -11.23 -10.61 -1.07
N LEU A 52 -11.49 -10.41 0.22
CA LEU A 52 -11.63 -11.48 1.21
C LEU A 52 -12.82 -12.38 0.89
N ALA A 53 -14.00 -11.81 0.65
CA ALA A 53 -15.21 -12.55 0.32
C ALA A 53 -15.02 -13.38 -0.98
N PHE A 54 -14.41 -12.79 -2.01
CA PHE A 54 -14.09 -13.51 -3.24
C PHE A 54 -13.13 -14.67 -2.98
N GLY A 55 -12.11 -14.49 -2.13
CA GLY A 55 -11.17 -15.55 -1.76
C GLY A 55 -11.87 -16.72 -1.06
N VAL A 56 -12.77 -16.43 -0.12
CA VAL A 56 -13.58 -17.45 0.57
C VAL A 56 -14.47 -18.20 -0.42
N VAL A 57 -15.18 -17.48 -1.30
CA VAL A 57 -16.04 -18.11 -2.33
C VAL A 57 -15.22 -18.99 -3.27
N ALA A 58 -14.06 -18.50 -3.74
CA ALA A 58 -13.16 -19.27 -4.60
C ALA A 58 -12.69 -20.56 -3.92
N ALA A 59 -12.37 -20.50 -2.62
CA ALA A 59 -11.96 -21.65 -1.82
C ALA A 59 -13.10 -22.67 -1.62
N LEU A 60 -14.31 -22.21 -1.30
CA LEU A 60 -15.49 -23.08 -1.08
C LEU A 60 -15.94 -23.77 -2.38
N VAL A 61 -15.89 -23.05 -3.51
CA VAL A 61 -16.31 -23.59 -4.81
C VAL A 61 -15.24 -24.51 -5.41
N GLY A 62 -13.96 -24.32 -5.06
CA GLY A 62 -12.86 -25.21 -5.45
C GLY A 62 -12.54 -25.23 -6.96
N ARG A 63 -12.98 -24.22 -7.72
CA ARG A 63 -12.74 -24.13 -9.17
C ARG A 63 -11.41 -23.41 -9.46
N ARG A 64 -10.54 -24.04 -10.25
CA ARG A 64 -9.26 -23.46 -10.68
C ARG A 64 -9.39 -22.09 -11.37
N SER A 65 -10.46 -21.86 -12.14
CA SER A 65 -10.70 -20.57 -12.80
C SER A 65 -10.95 -19.45 -11.79
N LEU A 66 -11.63 -19.75 -10.67
CA LEU A 66 -11.87 -18.78 -9.60
C LEU A 66 -10.58 -18.48 -8.83
N LEU A 67 -9.73 -19.48 -8.60
CA LEU A 67 -8.40 -19.26 -8.02
C LEU A 67 -7.57 -18.30 -8.89
N PHE A 68 -7.47 -18.56 -10.21
CA PHE A 68 -6.71 -17.68 -11.11
C PHE A 68 -7.30 -16.28 -11.19
N ALA A 69 -8.63 -16.17 -11.25
CA ALA A 69 -9.30 -14.88 -11.24
C ALA A 69 -9.06 -14.12 -9.93
N TRP A 70 -9.14 -14.79 -8.78
CA TRP A 70 -8.88 -14.18 -7.46
C TRP A 70 -7.44 -13.70 -7.34
N VAL A 71 -6.46 -14.52 -7.70
CA VAL A 71 -5.03 -14.11 -7.68
C VAL A 71 -4.79 -12.93 -8.64
N GLY A 72 -5.37 -12.98 -9.84
CA GLY A 72 -5.25 -11.90 -10.83
C GLY A 72 -5.81 -10.57 -10.29
N VAL A 73 -7.03 -10.59 -9.76
CA VAL A 73 -7.67 -9.41 -9.16
C VAL A 73 -6.86 -8.90 -7.96
N PHE A 74 -6.39 -9.79 -7.09
CA PHE A 74 -5.57 -9.42 -5.94
C PHE A 74 -4.31 -8.66 -6.38
N VAL A 75 -3.55 -9.24 -7.32
CA VAL A 75 -2.30 -8.63 -7.81
C VAL A 75 -2.56 -7.26 -8.44
N VAL A 76 -3.63 -7.13 -9.24
CA VAL A 76 -4.00 -5.84 -9.84
C VAL A 76 -4.34 -4.81 -8.75
N VAL A 77 -5.18 -5.16 -7.77
CA VAL A 77 -5.53 -4.26 -6.66
C VAL A 77 -4.29 -3.86 -5.86
N ALA A 78 -3.39 -4.81 -5.56
CA ALA A 78 -2.16 -4.53 -4.83
C ALA A 78 -1.23 -3.57 -5.60
N LEU A 79 -1.08 -3.77 -6.92
CA LEU A 79 -0.28 -2.87 -7.76
C LEU A 79 -0.90 -1.47 -7.85
N LEU A 80 -2.23 -1.38 -8.00
CA LEU A 80 -2.94 -0.10 -7.99
C LEU A 80 -2.73 0.64 -6.67
N GLY A 81 -2.83 -0.04 -5.52
CA GLY A 81 -2.55 0.57 -4.22
C GLY A 81 -1.10 1.05 -4.06
N LEU A 82 -0.12 0.31 -4.59
CA LEU A 82 1.29 0.74 -4.56
C LEU A 82 1.55 1.96 -5.46
N VAL A 83 0.93 1.99 -6.65
CA VAL A 83 1.01 3.14 -7.57
C VAL A 83 0.36 4.37 -6.94
N ASP A 84 -0.79 4.19 -6.31
CA ASP A 84 -1.51 5.26 -5.64
C ASP A 84 -0.69 5.88 -4.48
N ILE A 85 -0.13 5.04 -3.59
CA ILE A 85 0.77 5.51 -2.53
C ILE A 85 1.99 6.25 -3.11
N TRP A 86 2.53 5.78 -4.23
CA TRP A 86 3.64 6.45 -4.90
C TRP A 86 3.25 7.82 -5.44
N LEU A 87 2.08 7.94 -6.09
CA LEU A 87 1.55 9.19 -6.62
C LEU A 87 1.25 10.19 -5.50
N TRP A 88 0.63 9.73 -4.42
CA TRP A 88 0.37 10.55 -3.24
C TRP A 88 1.68 11.11 -2.66
N GLY A 89 2.66 10.23 -2.41
CA GLY A 89 3.98 10.64 -1.92
C GLY A 89 4.74 11.55 -2.88
N TYR A 90 4.57 11.35 -4.20
CA TYR A 90 5.19 12.19 -5.21
C TYR A 90 4.60 13.60 -5.17
N ASN A 91 3.27 13.72 -5.17
CA ASN A 91 2.58 15.00 -5.08
C ASN A 91 2.97 15.75 -3.79
N TYR A 92 2.89 15.09 -2.64
CA TYR A 92 3.26 15.67 -1.35
C TYR A 92 4.73 16.11 -1.31
N GLY A 93 5.63 15.34 -1.94
CA GLY A 93 7.07 15.60 -1.87
C GLY A 93 7.62 16.57 -2.92
N HIS A 94 6.87 16.90 -3.97
CA HIS A 94 7.32 17.75 -5.09
C HIS A 94 6.47 19.01 -5.29
N ASN A 95 5.21 19.00 -4.89
CA ASN A 95 4.34 20.16 -4.96
C ASN A 95 4.43 20.97 -3.65
N LEU A 96 5.58 21.65 -3.49
CA LEU A 96 5.93 22.34 -2.26
C LEU A 96 5.52 23.82 -2.31
N ASP A 97 5.07 24.34 -1.17
CA ASP A 97 4.71 25.75 -1.02
C ASP A 97 5.95 26.67 -1.26
N PRO A 98 5.90 27.58 -2.24
CA PRO A 98 7.01 28.50 -2.53
C PRO A 98 7.23 29.55 -1.42
N THR A 99 6.37 29.62 -0.40
CA THR A 99 6.50 30.51 0.76
C THR A 99 7.08 29.82 2.00
N ALA A 100 7.33 28.51 1.94
CA ALA A 100 7.87 27.73 3.06
C ALA A 100 9.18 28.29 3.64
N ALA A 101 9.35 28.10 4.95
CA ALA A 101 10.49 28.62 5.71
C ALA A 101 11.81 27.93 5.35
N ILE A 102 11.78 26.61 5.08
CA ILE A 102 12.94 25.80 4.74
C ILE A 102 12.82 25.36 3.30
N LYS A 103 13.80 25.76 2.47
CA LYS A 103 13.88 25.37 1.07
C LYS A 103 15.30 24.94 0.75
N VAL A 104 15.44 23.74 0.21
CA VAL A 104 16.72 23.26 -0.33
C VAL A 104 16.60 23.12 -1.83
N PRO A 105 17.35 23.91 -2.62
CA PRO A 105 17.29 23.86 -4.08
C PRO A 105 17.50 22.43 -4.61
N GLY A 106 16.58 21.97 -5.46
CA GLY A 106 16.66 20.65 -6.09
C GLY A 106 16.32 19.45 -5.18
N MET A 107 15.87 19.68 -3.94
CA MET A 107 15.48 18.59 -3.03
C MET A 107 13.97 18.38 -3.01
N SER A 108 13.54 17.12 -3.20
CA SER A 108 12.17 16.66 -2.94
C SER A 108 12.08 15.98 -1.57
N TYR A 109 10.94 16.08 -0.91
CA TYR A 109 10.72 15.47 0.42
C TYR A 109 9.91 14.17 0.38
N GLN A 110 9.74 13.55 -0.79
CA GLN A 110 9.03 12.28 -0.95
C GLN A 110 9.68 11.16 -0.13
N PRO A 111 8.96 10.56 0.85
CA PRO A 111 9.39 9.35 1.54
C PRO A 111 9.40 8.13 0.58
N PRO A 112 10.25 7.11 0.81
CA PRO A 112 10.20 5.89 0.01
C PRO A 112 8.89 5.14 0.27
N VAL A 113 8.35 4.43 -0.73
CA VAL A 113 7.19 3.53 -0.54
C VAL A 113 7.59 2.33 0.33
N ILE A 114 8.77 1.75 0.06
CA ILE A 114 9.40 0.71 0.88
C ILE A 114 10.89 1.04 1.02
N GLY A 115 11.43 0.86 2.23
CA GLY A 115 12.86 1.05 2.52
C GLY A 115 13.13 2.33 3.30
N SER A 116 14.31 2.93 3.11
CA SER A 116 14.69 4.15 3.81
C SER A 116 15.44 5.13 2.93
N LYS A 117 15.20 6.42 3.11
CA LYS A 117 15.84 7.52 2.39
C LYS A 117 16.27 8.60 3.39
N ARG A 118 17.41 9.24 3.14
CA ARG A 118 17.84 10.42 3.90
C ARG A 118 17.17 11.66 3.33
N LEU A 119 16.47 12.41 4.16
CA LEU A 119 15.82 13.68 3.84
C LEU A 119 16.37 14.74 4.79
N LEU A 120 17.10 15.73 4.28
CA LEU A 120 17.85 16.69 5.09
C LEU A 120 18.77 15.97 6.12
N ASN A 121 18.60 16.30 7.39
CA ASN A 121 19.32 15.75 8.53
C ASN A 121 18.64 14.53 9.15
N PHE A 122 17.54 14.03 8.56
CA PHE A 122 16.76 12.93 9.10
C PHE A 122 16.69 11.74 8.14
N ARG A 123 16.42 10.55 8.69
CA ARG A 123 16.19 9.33 7.94
C ARG A 123 14.70 9.01 7.99
N ALA A 124 14.05 9.01 6.82
CA ALA A 124 12.68 8.54 6.66
C ALA A 124 12.69 7.07 6.23
N ALA A 125 11.87 6.24 6.86
CA ALA A 125 11.75 4.82 6.52
C ALA A 125 10.29 4.40 6.48
N SER A 126 9.95 3.55 5.51
CA SER A 126 8.60 3.04 5.27
C SER A 126 8.65 1.54 5.13
N TRP A 127 7.86 0.85 5.95
CA TRP A 127 7.79 -0.60 5.99
C TRP A 127 6.36 -1.07 6.14
N PRO A 128 5.98 -2.18 5.48
CA PRO A 128 4.69 -2.80 5.73
C PRO A 128 4.56 -3.18 7.21
N SER A 129 3.44 -2.81 7.82
CA SER A 129 3.02 -3.35 9.12
C SER A 129 2.42 -4.74 8.94
N VAL A 130 1.91 -5.34 10.01
CA VAL A 130 1.34 -6.71 10.02
C VAL A 130 0.31 -6.90 8.91
N GLY A 131 -0.63 -5.96 8.73
CA GLY A 131 -1.64 -6.05 7.67
C GLY A 131 -1.03 -6.10 6.26
N GLY A 132 -0.01 -5.29 5.99
CA GLY A 132 0.70 -5.30 4.71
C GLY A 132 1.42 -6.63 4.46
N TRP A 133 2.09 -7.17 5.47
CA TRP A 133 2.73 -8.49 5.38
C TRP A 133 1.71 -9.62 5.17
N SER A 134 0.54 -9.55 5.80
CA SER A 134 -0.55 -10.51 5.57
C SER A 134 -1.03 -10.52 4.11
N LEU A 135 -1.13 -9.36 3.46
CA LEU A 135 -1.48 -9.27 2.04
C LEU A 135 -0.40 -9.91 1.16
N VAL A 136 0.88 -9.64 1.43
CA VAL A 136 2.01 -10.25 0.70
C VAL A 136 1.97 -11.77 0.80
N VAL A 137 1.81 -12.30 2.02
CA VAL A 137 1.74 -13.75 2.25
C VAL A 137 0.54 -14.37 1.52
N SER A 138 -0.61 -13.69 1.53
CA SER A 138 -1.83 -14.17 0.84
C SER A 138 -1.61 -14.32 -0.68
N VAL A 139 -0.98 -13.33 -1.31
CA VAL A 139 -0.63 -13.38 -2.74
C VAL A 139 0.36 -14.50 -3.04
N LEU A 140 1.40 -14.66 -2.20
CA LEU A 140 2.40 -15.72 -2.39
C LEU A 140 1.78 -17.12 -2.31
N ILE A 141 0.87 -17.34 -1.35
CA ILE A 141 0.12 -18.60 -1.24
C ILE A 141 -0.76 -18.81 -2.46
N GLY A 142 -1.51 -17.79 -2.89
CA GLY A 142 -2.37 -17.86 -4.07
C GLY A 142 -1.60 -18.18 -5.35
N LEU A 143 -0.44 -17.54 -5.57
CA LEU A 143 0.45 -17.82 -6.69
C LEU A 143 1.00 -19.25 -6.63
N TRP A 144 1.44 -19.71 -5.46
CA TRP A 144 1.92 -21.07 -5.27
C TRP A 144 0.84 -22.12 -5.58
N LEU A 145 -0.39 -21.93 -5.09
CA LEU A 145 -1.53 -22.79 -5.39
C LEU A 145 -1.83 -22.78 -6.90
N SER A 146 -1.79 -21.61 -7.53
CA SER A 146 -2.03 -21.46 -8.96
C SER A 146 -1.01 -22.25 -9.80
N VAL A 147 0.27 -22.18 -9.43
CA VAL A 147 1.33 -22.96 -10.08
C VAL A 147 1.12 -24.47 -9.89
N ARG A 148 0.76 -24.91 -8.67
CA ARG A 148 0.49 -26.34 -8.41
C ARG A 148 -0.68 -26.86 -9.24
N GLU A 149 -1.76 -26.10 -9.30
CA GLU A 149 -2.96 -26.49 -10.04
C GLU A 149 -2.71 -26.53 -11.56
N PHE A 150 -1.93 -25.58 -12.08
CA PHE A 150 -1.53 -25.58 -13.48
C PHE A 150 -0.66 -26.79 -13.84
N ARG A 151 0.26 -27.20 -12.95
CA ARG A 151 1.09 -28.40 -13.13
C ARG A 151 0.24 -29.68 -13.10
N ARG A 152 -0.70 -29.81 -12.15
CA ARG A 152 -1.63 -30.96 -12.07
C ARG A 152 -2.45 -31.11 -13.36
N ALA A 153 -2.99 -30.01 -13.87
CA ALA A 153 -3.77 -30.02 -15.11
C ALA A 153 -2.95 -30.51 -16.32
N LYS A 154 -1.68 -30.10 -16.42
CA LYS A 154 -0.78 -30.57 -17.49
C LYS A 154 -0.49 -32.07 -17.41
N THR A 155 -0.22 -32.59 -16.22
CA THR A 155 0.03 -34.03 -16.02
C THR A 155 -1.20 -34.86 -16.39
N ALA A 156 -2.40 -34.43 -16.01
CA ALA A 156 -3.64 -35.11 -16.38
C ALA A 156 -3.86 -35.14 -17.90
N ALA A 157 -3.54 -34.05 -18.61
CA ALA A 157 -3.70 -33.96 -20.06
C ALA A 157 -2.68 -34.80 -20.86
N HIS A 158 -1.53 -35.15 -20.29
CA HIS A 158 -0.54 -36.03 -20.94
C HIS A 158 -0.81 -37.53 -20.67
N ALA A 159 -1.70 -37.84 -19.73
CA ALA A 159 -2.04 -39.20 -19.34
C ALA A 159 -3.27 -39.77 -20.09
N THR A 160 -3.93 -38.96 -20.91
CA THR A 160 -5.08 -39.30 -21.78
C THR A 160 -4.66 -39.34 -23.22
#